data_AF-A0A453PNG3-F1
#
_entry.id   AF-A0A453PNG3-F1
#
_cell.length_a   1.000
_cell.length_b   1.000
_cell.length_c   1.000
_cell.angle_alpha   90.00
_cell.angle_beta   90.00
_cell.angle_gamma   90.00
#
_symmetry.space_group_name_H-M   'P 1'
#
loop_
_entity.id
_entity.type
_entity.pdbx_description
1 polymer ?
#
loop_
_entity_poly.entity_id
_entity_poly.type
_entity_poly.pdbx_seq_one_letter_code
_entity_poly.pdbx_strand_id
1 'polypeptide(L)'
;TGTKFPEFTDLVKYGLCLSRDDSLESNPRRLRPGKVSPRLTVPSHIQRPPYVNSRQRPQMNDGPEIHDEKGIECMRASGKLAAQVLKFAGTLVNPGITTDEIDKAVHQMIIDNGAYPSPLGYCGFPKSVCTSVNECICHGIPDSRPLEDGDIINIDVTVYLNDISF
;
A
#
# COMPACT_ATOMS: atom_id res chain seq x y z
N THR A 1 -35.72 26.34 29.18
CA THR A 1 -35.11 24.99 29.27
C THR A 1 -34.45 24.69 27.95
N GLY A 2 -33.15 24.99 27.86
CA GLY A 2 -32.37 24.86 26.64
C GLY A 2 -31.47 23.65 26.70
N THR A 3 -31.24 23.03 25.54
CA THR A 3 -30.05 22.24 25.24
C THR A 3 -29.67 22.57 23.80
N LYS A 4 -28.63 23.40 23.67
CA LYS A 4 -27.87 23.63 22.43
C LYS A 4 -26.89 22.46 22.26
N PHE A 5 -26.72 22.01 21.03
CA PHE A 5 -25.69 21.06 20.62
C PHE A 5 -24.28 21.69 20.78
N PRO A 6 -23.24 20.91 21.13
CA PRO A 6 -21.90 21.45 21.34
C PRO A 6 -21.18 21.77 20.01
N GLU A 7 -20.43 22.87 20.01
CA GLU A 7 -19.54 23.31 18.93
C GLU A 7 -18.21 22.53 18.90
N PHE A 8 -17.56 22.55 17.74
CA PHE A 8 -16.44 21.71 17.31
C PHE A 8 -15.06 22.07 17.92
N THR A 9 -15.00 22.70 19.09
CA THR A 9 -13.75 23.29 19.64
C THR A 9 -13.14 22.58 20.85
N ASP A 10 -13.67 21.44 21.30
CA ASP A 10 -13.25 20.81 22.57
C ASP A 10 -12.23 19.66 22.48
N LEU A 11 -11.43 19.55 21.41
CA LEU A 11 -10.40 18.49 21.28
C LEU A 11 -8.95 18.96 21.17
N VAL A 12 -8.60 20.13 21.71
CA VAL A 12 -7.20 20.59 21.80
C VAL A 12 -6.74 20.72 23.25
N LYS A 13 -7.00 19.69 24.07
CA LYS A 13 -6.66 19.72 25.50
C LYS A 13 -5.87 18.50 25.98
N TYR A 14 -5.01 17.93 25.14
CA TYR A 14 -3.89 17.09 25.58
C TYR A 14 -2.71 17.21 24.61
N GLY A 15 -1.61 17.78 25.08
CA GLY A 15 -0.34 17.84 24.36
C GLY A 15 0.31 19.21 24.46
N LEU A 16 1.10 19.42 25.53
CA LEU A 16 2.13 20.46 25.54
C LEU A 16 3.04 20.21 24.33
N CYS A 17 2.93 21.02 23.28
CA CYS A 17 3.94 21.07 22.23
C CYS A 17 5.04 22.01 22.71
N LEU A 18 6.16 21.38 23.05
CA LEU A 18 7.41 21.98 23.46
C LEU A 18 7.91 23.00 22.42
N SER A 19 8.67 23.96 22.92
CA SER A 19 9.47 24.95 22.20
C SER A 19 9.91 24.48 20.81
N ARG A 20 9.57 25.27 19.78
CA ARG A 20 10.21 25.19 18.46
C ARG A 20 11.71 25.41 18.64
N ASP A 21 12.47 24.34 18.44
CA ASP A 21 13.91 24.42 18.24
C ASP A 21 14.14 24.75 16.76
N ASP A 22 14.65 25.95 16.49
CA ASP A 22 14.87 26.55 15.16
C ASP A 22 16.13 25.96 14.47
N SER A 23 16.38 24.66 14.60
CA SER A 23 17.53 23.99 13.97
C SER A 23 17.21 23.43 12.57
N LEU A 24 16.44 24.18 11.77
CA LEU A 24 16.11 23.83 10.39
C LEU A 24 17.29 24.06 9.43
N GLU A 25 18.37 23.31 9.62
CA GLU A 25 19.33 23.01 8.56
C GLU A 25 19.44 21.49 8.39
N SER A 26 18.42 20.90 7.79
CA SER A 26 18.62 19.63 7.09
C SER A 26 18.00 19.76 5.71
N ASN A 27 18.83 20.00 4.71
CA ASN A 27 18.45 19.72 3.34
C ASN A 27 17.95 18.26 3.31
N PRO A 28 16.67 17.99 2.98
CA PRO A 28 16.15 16.62 3.00
C PRO A 28 17.06 15.76 2.13
N ARG A 29 17.62 14.71 2.74
CA ARG A 29 18.59 13.87 2.04
C ARG A 29 17.87 13.26 0.85
N ARG A 30 18.43 13.50 -0.34
CA ARG A 30 17.94 12.91 -1.59
C ARG A 30 17.74 11.40 -1.41
N LEU A 31 16.58 10.91 -1.79
CA LEU A 31 16.21 9.50 -1.71
C LEU A 31 17.21 8.65 -2.50
N ARG A 32 17.59 7.51 -1.91
CA ARG A 32 18.45 6.50 -2.52
C ARG A 32 17.82 5.13 -2.33
N PRO A 33 17.88 4.23 -3.34
CA PRO A 33 17.45 2.86 -3.18
C PRO A 33 18.25 2.13 -2.10
N GLY A 34 17.55 1.40 -1.25
CA GLY A 34 18.10 0.42 -0.33
C GLY A 34 18.33 -0.95 -0.99
N LYS A 35 18.60 -1.96 -0.17
CA LYS A 35 18.73 -3.35 -0.63
C LYS A 35 17.34 -3.97 -0.78
N VAL A 36 17.04 -4.48 -1.96
CA VAL A 36 15.80 -5.21 -2.25
C VAL A 36 15.95 -6.67 -1.79
N SER A 37 15.06 -7.14 -0.91
CA SER A 37 15.06 -8.55 -0.48
C SER A 37 14.47 -9.47 -1.57
N PRO A 38 14.74 -10.80 -1.55
CA PRO A 38 14.19 -11.74 -2.52
C PRO A 38 12.65 -11.69 -2.62
N ARG A 39 12.13 -12.10 -3.77
CA ARG A 39 10.68 -12.16 -4.01
C ARG A 39 10.01 -13.10 -3.00
N LEU A 40 8.90 -12.65 -2.41
CA LEU A 40 8.08 -13.47 -1.52
C LEU A 40 7.29 -14.53 -2.29
N THR A 41 7.06 -15.67 -1.65
CA THR A 41 6.37 -16.82 -2.27
C THR A 41 4.88 -16.78 -2.00
N VAL A 42 4.07 -17.03 -3.03
CA VAL A 42 2.62 -17.20 -2.90
C VAL A 42 2.27 -18.69 -2.89
N PRO A 43 1.50 -19.20 -1.90
CA PRO A 43 1.03 -20.59 -1.87
C PRO A 43 0.36 -21.03 -3.18
N SER A 44 0.51 -22.31 -3.55
CA SER A 44 0.01 -22.84 -4.83
C SER A 44 -1.51 -22.77 -4.96
N HIS A 45 -2.26 -22.88 -3.85
CA HIS A 45 -3.72 -22.87 -3.81
C HIS A 45 -4.35 -21.49 -4.06
N ILE A 46 -3.58 -20.41 -3.97
CA ILE A 46 -4.07 -19.06 -4.27
C ILE A 46 -4.13 -18.88 -5.79
N GLN A 47 -5.28 -18.40 -6.27
CA GLN A 47 -5.50 -18.12 -7.68
C GLN A 47 -4.53 -17.03 -8.14
N ARG A 48 -3.88 -17.27 -9.28
CA ARG A 48 -2.88 -16.35 -9.84
C ARG A 48 -3.43 -15.64 -11.08
N PRO A 49 -3.14 -14.35 -11.23
CA PRO A 49 -3.48 -13.63 -12.44
C PRO A 49 -2.66 -14.13 -13.65
N PRO A 50 -3.16 -13.95 -14.89
CA PRO A 50 -2.57 -14.55 -16.09
C PRO A 50 -1.11 -14.19 -16.37
N TYR A 51 -0.66 -13.00 -15.94
CA TYR A 51 0.71 -12.53 -16.18
C TYR A 51 1.77 -13.26 -15.34
N VAL A 52 1.40 -13.90 -14.23
CA VAL A 52 2.38 -14.57 -13.35
C VAL A 52 3.03 -15.76 -14.05
N ASN A 53 2.28 -16.46 -14.89
CA ASN A 53 2.73 -17.63 -15.64
C ASN A 53 3.13 -17.30 -17.09
N SER A 54 3.07 -16.04 -17.49
CA SER A 54 3.32 -15.60 -18.86
C SER A 54 4.54 -14.69 -18.94
N ARG A 55 5.35 -14.87 -19.98
CA ARG A 55 6.39 -13.89 -20.35
C ARG A 55 5.82 -12.75 -21.20
N GLN A 56 4.56 -12.85 -21.60
CA GLN A 56 3.89 -11.84 -22.41
C GLN A 56 3.25 -10.79 -21.50
N ARG A 57 3.31 -9.54 -21.94
CA ARG A 57 2.56 -8.47 -21.27
C ARG A 57 1.06 -8.77 -21.39
N PRO A 58 0.26 -8.51 -20.34
CA PRO A 58 -1.19 -8.59 -20.47
C PRO A 58 -1.64 -7.69 -21.63
N GLN A 59 -2.53 -8.21 -22.48
CA GLN A 59 -3.14 -7.39 -23.52
C GLN A 59 -4.04 -6.35 -22.86
N MET A 60 -3.89 -5.10 -23.27
CA MET A 60 -4.82 -4.04 -22.88
C MET A 60 -5.97 -4.05 -23.88
N ASN A 61 -7.21 -4.08 -23.37
CA ASN A 61 -8.38 -3.87 -24.20
C ASN A 61 -8.51 -2.35 -24.47
N ASP A 62 -8.84 -1.97 -25.71
CA ASP A 62 -8.96 -0.56 -26.10
C ASP A 62 -10.27 0.10 -25.65
N GLY A 63 -11.16 -0.64 -24.98
CA GLY A 63 -12.49 -0.18 -24.57
C GLY A 63 -12.77 -0.39 -23.08
N PRO A 64 -13.84 0.25 -22.55
CA PRO A 64 -14.22 0.08 -21.15
C PRO A 64 -14.65 -1.36 -20.88
N GLU A 65 -14.22 -1.88 -19.74
CA GLU A 65 -14.74 -3.14 -19.22
C GLU A 65 -16.12 -2.90 -18.60
N ILE A 66 -17.13 -3.63 -19.08
CA ILE A 66 -18.51 -3.57 -18.55
C ILE A 66 -18.80 -4.88 -17.83
N HIS A 67 -18.92 -4.81 -16.50
CA HIS A 67 -19.22 -5.97 -15.67
C HIS A 67 -20.72 -6.26 -15.59
N ASP A 68 -21.06 -7.56 -15.53
CA ASP A 68 -22.37 -8.03 -15.09
C ASP A 68 -22.50 -8.00 -13.56
N GLU A 69 -23.64 -8.44 -13.02
CA GLU A 69 -23.89 -8.44 -11.58
C GLU A 69 -22.82 -9.20 -10.80
N LYS A 70 -22.39 -10.35 -11.32
CA LYS A 70 -21.34 -11.18 -10.72
C LYS A 70 -19.99 -10.46 -10.71
N GLY A 71 -19.60 -9.84 -11.83
CA GLY A 71 -18.36 -9.07 -11.93
C GLY A 71 -18.35 -7.90 -10.95
N ILE A 72 -19.49 -7.21 -10.78
CA ILE A 72 -19.64 -6.13 -9.80
C ILE A 72 -19.49 -6.66 -8.36
N GLU A 73 -20.04 -7.83 -8.04
CA GLU A 73 -19.85 -8.47 -6.73
C GLU A 73 -18.39 -8.83 -6.47
N CYS A 74 -17.69 -9.40 -7.46
CA CYS A 74 -16.26 -9.67 -7.38
C CYS A 74 -15.45 -8.39 -7.17
N MET A 75 -15.74 -7.32 -7.91
CA MET A 75 -15.13 -5.98 -7.74
C MET A 75 -15.31 -5.45 -6.32
N ARG A 76 -16.52 -5.55 -5.75
CA ARG A 76 -16.80 -5.13 -4.37
C ARG A 76 -16.00 -5.93 -3.35
N ALA A 77 -15.89 -7.24 -3.54
CA ALA A 77 -15.12 -8.10 -2.65
C ALA A 77 -13.62 -7.77 -2.71
N SER A 78 -13.06 -7.65 -3.91
CA SER A 78 -11.65 -7.32 -4.12
C SER A 78 -11.31 -5.93 -3.57
N GLY A 79 -12.12 -4.91 -3.88
CA GLY A 79 -11.91 -3.55 -3.39
C GLY A 79 -12.11 -3.39 -1.89
N LYS A 80 -13.01 -4.16 -1.28
CA LYS A 80 -13.13 -4.22 0.19
C LYS A 80 -11.85 -4.76 0.82
N LEU A 81 -11.27 -5.82 0.26
CA LEU A 81 -10.02 -6.37 0.75
C LEU A 81 -8.85 -5.38 0.55
N ALA A 82 -8.72 -4.78 -0.63
CA ALA A 82 -7.69 -3.77 -0.90
C ALA A 82 -7.75 -2.61 0.11
N ALA A 83 -8.95 -2.10 0.41
CA ALA A 83 -9.15 -1.05 1.40
C ALA A 83 -8.75 -1.50 2.84
N GLN A 84 -9.07 -2.74 3.21
CA GLN A 84 -8.66 -3.30 4.50
C GLN A 84 -7.14 -3.44 4.61
N VAL A 85 -6.50 -3.92 3.54
CA VAL A 85 -5.04 -4.06 3.47
C VAL A 85 -4.34 -2.70 3.52
N LEU A 86 -4.84 -1.70 2.78
CA LEU A 86 -4.31 -0.34 2.82
C LEU A 86 -4.42 0.27 4.22
N LYS A 87 -5.58 0.09 4.88
CA LYS A 87 -5.76 0.55 6.26
C LYS A 87 -4.77 -0.13 7.21
N PHE A 88 -4.56 -1.44 7.07
CA PHE A 88 -3.58 -2.17 7.85
C PHE A 88 -2.15 -1.67 7.59
N ALA A 89 -1.75 -1.50 6.33
CA ALA A 89 -0.46 -0.95 5.95
C ALA A 89 -0.18 0.41 6.61
N GLY A 90 -1.20 1.27 6.66
CA GLY A 90 -1.13 2.56 7.35
C GLY A 90 -0.83 2.46 8.86
N THR A 91 -1.24 1.37 9.53
CA THR A 91 -0.93 1.15 10.95
C THR A 91 0.54 0.78 11.22
N LEU A 92 1.28 0.38 10.18
CA LEU A 92 2.68 -0.02 10.27
C LEU A 92 3.63 1.17 10.10
N VAL A 93 3.15 2.28 9.54
CA VAL A 93 3.98 3.45 9.21
C VAL A 93 4.45 4.11 10.50
N ASN A 94 5.75 3.98 10.78
CA ASN A 94 6.41 4.56 11.93
C ASN A 94 7.89 4.79 11.62
N PRO A 95 8.55 5.84 12.16
CA PRO A 95 9.99 6.01 11.99
C PRO A 95 10.77 4.74 12.39
N GLY A 96 11.75 4.39 11.57
CA GLY A 96 12.58 3.20 11.73
C GLY A 96 12.09 1.95 11.00
N ILE A 97 10.80 1.83 10.65
CA ILE A 97 10.32 0.67 9.87
C ILE A 97 10.84 0.77 8.44
N THR A 98 11.24 -0.36 7.85
CA THR A 98 11.60 -0.41 6.43
C THR A 98 10.38 -0.60 5.54
N THR A 99 10.46 -0.10 4.31
CA THR A 99 9.39 -0.37 3.33
C THR A 99 9.27 -1.85 2.99
N ASP A 100 10.38 -2.62 3.04
CA ASP A 100 10.38 -4.08 2.90
C ASP A 100 9.64 -4.80 4.06
N GLU A 101 9.68 -4.29 5.29
CA GLU A 101 8.88 -4.82 6.40
C GLU A 101 7.39 -4.57 6.20
N ILE A 102 7.02 -3.38 5.70
CA ILE A 102 5.63 -3.08 5.31
C ILE A 102 5.17 -4.05 4.21
N ASP A 103 5.96 -4.25 3.16
CA ASP A 103 5.66 -5.17 2.07
C ASP A 103 5.42 -6.60 2.56
N LYS A 104 6.29 -7.11 3.46
CA LYS A 104 6.14 -8.46 4.04
C LYS A 104 4.85 -8.63 4.82
N ALA A 105 4.50 -7.66 5.67
CA ALA A 105 3.28 -7.71 6.47
C ALA A 105 2.04 -7.63 5.58
N VAL A 106 2.05 -6.73 4.60
CA VAL A 106 0.95 -6.59 3.63
C VAL A 106 0.81 -7.84 2.77
N HIS A 107 1.92 -8.39 2.27
CA HIS A 107 1.94 -9.65 1.55
C HIS A 107 1.24 -10.74 2.36
N GLN A 108 1.64 -10.92 3.62
CA GLN A 108 1.06 -11.94 4.48
C GLN A 108 -0.45 -11.74 4.67
N MET A 109 -0.91 -10.51 4.94
CA MET A 109 -2.35 -10.23 5.07
C MET A 109 -3.13 -10.58 3.79
N ILE A 110 -2.58 -10.27 2.61
CA ILE A 110 -3.21 -10.60 1.32
C ILE A 110 -3.32 -12.12 1.16
N ILE A 111 -2.25 -12.86 1.46
CA ILE A 111 -2.22 -14.33 1.42
C ILE A 111 -3.21 -14.95 2.40
N ASP A 112 -3.29 -14.44 3.63
CA ASP A 112 -4.19 -14.93 4.66
C ASP A 112 -5.68 -14.73 4.29
N ASN A 113 -5.97 -13.79 3.40
CA ASN A 113 -7.30 -13.55 2.84
C ASN A 113 -7.54 -14.28 1.50
N GLY A 114 -6.64 -15.19 1.10
CA GLY A 114 -6.79 -16.01 -0.10
C GLY A 114 -6.62 -15.25 -1.42
N ALA A 115 -6.06 -14.05 -1.38
CA ALA A 115 -5.84 -13.21 -2.55
C ALA A 115 -4.37 -13.22 -3.00
N TYR A 116 -4.13 -12.77 -4.23
CA TYR A 116 -2.80 -12.59 -4.79
C TYR A 116 -2.41 -11.10 -4.77
N PRO A 117 -1.19 -10.71 -4.37
CA PRO A 117 -0.75 -9.32 -4.45
C PRO A 117 -0.44 -8.94 -5.90
N SER A 118 -1.32 -8.18 -6.55
CA SER A 118 -1.26 -7.94 -8.00
C SER A 118 0.05 -7.33 -8.52
N PRO A 119 0.74 -6.42 -7.81
CA PRO A 119 2.04 -5.92 -8.27
C PRO A 119 3.09 -7.04 -8.41
N LEU A 120 2.97 -8.14 -7.66
CA LEU A 120 3.99 -9.17 -7.62
C LEU A 120 4.14 -9.87 -8.97
N GLY A 121 5.31 -9.73 -9.59
CA GLY A 121 5.61 -10.30 -10.89
C GLY A 121 5.01 -9.55 -12.09
N TYR A 122 4.14 -8.56 -11.87
CA TYR A 122 3.58 -7.75 -12.95
C TYR A 122 4.68 -6.99 -13.70
N CYS A 123 4.86 -7.27 -15.00
CA CYS A 123 5.97 -6.74 -15.79
C CYS A 123 7.36 -6.90 -15.13
N GLY A 124 7.54 -7.94 -14.30
CA GLY A 124 8.78 -8.19 -13.57
C GLY A 124 8.93 -7.45 -12.23
N PHE A 125 7.91 -6.69 -11.79
CA PHE A 125 7.95 -5.98 -10.51
C PHE A 125 8.18 -6.97 -9.34
N PRO A 126 9.10 -6.67 -8.40
CA PRO A 126 9.62 -7.68 -7.48
C PRO A 126 8.84 -7.82 -6.16
N LYS A 127 7.92 -6.89 -5.87
CA LYS A 127 7.28 -6.73 -4.55
C LYS A 127 5.76 -6.78 -4.64
N SER A 128 5.12 -6.85 -3.50
CA SER A 128 3.67 -7.08 -3.36
C SER A 128 2.87 -5.78 -3.36
N VAL A 129 3.51 -4.67 -3.01
CA VAL A 129 2.97 -3.30 -3.03
C VAL A 129 4.02 -2.32 -3.53
N CYS A 130 3.60 -1.11 -3.88
CA CYS A 130 4.52 0.00 -4.10
C CYS A 130 4.60 0.88 -2.85
N THR A 131 5.79 1.36 -2.52
CA THR A 131 6.04 2.31 -1.42
C THR A 131 6.85 3.49 -1.94
N SER A 132 6.20 4.64 -2.09
CA SER A 132 6.78 5.82 -2.73
C SER A 132 6.98 6.94 -1.71
N VAL A 133 8.23 7.15 -1.29
CA VAL A 133 8.61 8.10 -0.24
C VAL A 133 9.08 9.43 -0.87
N ASN A 134 8.65 10.56 -0.31
CA ASN A 134 9.10 11.92 -0.66
C ASN A 134 9.04 12.22 -2.17
N GLU A 135 10.19 12.37 -2.84
CA GLU A 135 10.25 12.69 -4.29
C GLU A 135 9.95 11.49 -5.20
N CYS A 136 9.76 10.29 -4.65
CA CYS A 136 9.31 9.13 -5.40
C CYS A 136 7.82 9.29 -5.74
N ILE A 137 7.52 9.53 -7.02
CA ILE A 137 6.16 9.83 -7.48
C ILE A 137 5.24 8.60 -7.36
N CYS A 138 5.68 7.46 -7.90
CA CYS A 138 4.93 6.21 -7.90
C CYS A 138 5.88 5.02 -8.13
N HIS A 139 5.35 3.81 -7.95
CA HIS A 139 6.05 2.54 -8.19
C HIS A 139 7.39 2.39 -7.45
N GLY A 140 7.54 3.05 -6.30
CA GLY A 140 8.69 2.83 -5.43
C GLY A 140 8.74 1.36 -4.99
N ILE A 141 9.91 0.74 -5.11
CA ILE A 141 10.11 -0.67 -4.76
C ILE A 141 10.43 -0.76 -3.26
N PRO A 142 9.63 -1.49 -2.46
CA PRO A 142 9.97 -1.81 -1.08
C PRO A 142 11.40 -2.37 -0.93
N ASP A 143 12.18 -1.75 -0.05
CA ASP A 143 13.59 -2.05 0.17
C ASP A 143 14.00 -1.84 1.64
N SER A 144 15.30 -1.98 1.92
CA SER A 144 15.85 -1.88 3.27
C SER A 144 15.94 -0.46 3.84
N ARG A 145 15.41 0.57 3.18
CA ARG A 145 15.43 1.95 3.68
C ARG A 145 14.45 2.08 4.86
N PRO A 146 14.91 2.48 6.06
CA PRO A 146 14.00 2.83 7.15
C PRO A 146 13.31 4.17 6.85
N LEU A 147 12.05 4.31 7.27
CA LEU A 147 11.35 5.58 7.27
C LEU A 147 11.96 6.53 8.31
N GLU A 148 12.11 7.78 7.94
CA GLU A 148 12.60 8.85 8.82
C GLU A 148 11.42 9.70 9.32
N ASP A 149 11.56 10.30 10.50
CA ASP A 149 10.57 11.27 10.98
C ASP A 149 10.48 12.46 10.02
N GLY A 150 9.25 12.85 9.66
CA GLY A 150 8.99 13.86 8.62
C GLY A 150 8.90 13.34 7.18
N ASP A 151 9.19 12.06 6.91
CA ASP A 151 8.92 11.46 5.61
C ASP A 151 7.42 11.47 5.30
N ILE A 152 7.08 11.68 4.03
CA ILE A 152 5.76 11.34 3.49
C ILE A 152 5.88 10.06 2.65
N ILE A 153 4.89 9.17 2.77
CA ILE A 153 4.86 7.90 2.04
C ILE A 153 3.49 7.65 1.41
N ASN A 154 3.49 7.28 0.14
CA ASN A 154 2.36 6.63 -0.53
C ASN A 154 2.56 5.11 -0.51
N ILE A 155 1.50 4.37 -0.15
CA ILE A 155 1.44 2.92 -0.26
C ILE A 155 0.34 2.58 -1.26
N ASP A 156 0.72 1.94 -2.36
CA ASP A 156 -0.20 1.50 -3.41
C ASP A 156 -0.49 0.01 -3.25
N VAL A 157 -1.76 -0.31 -3.05
CA VAL A 157 -2.26 -1.66 -2.76
C VAL A 157 -3.20 -2.07 -3.88
N THR A 158 -2.90 -3.21 -4.50
CA THR A 158 -3.79 -3.87 -5.45
C THR A 158 -3.80 -5.36 -5.14
N VAL A 159 -4.99 -5.94 -5.04
CA VAL A 159 -5.18 -7.37 -4.78
C VAL A 159 -5.92 -8.03 -5.93
N TYR A 160 -5.62 -9.30 -6.19
CA TYR A 160 -6.33 -10.13 -7.16
C TYR A 160 -7.11 -11.19 -6.41
N LEU A 161 -8.44 -11.10 -6.49
CA LEU A 161 -9.40 -11.94 -5.80
C LEU A 161 -10.60 -12.18 -6.73
N ASN A 162 -11.08 -13.43 -6.81
CA ASN A 162 -12.23 -13.81 -7.63
C ASN A 162 -12.12 -13.34 -9.09
N ASP A 163 -10.95 -13.59 -9.71
CA ASP A 163 -10.62 -13.20 -11.08
C ASP A 163 -10.49 -11.68 -11.35
N ILE A 164 -10.54 -10.83 -10.33
CA ILE A 164 -10.50 -9.37 -10.49
C ILE A 164 -9.34 -8.76 -9.70
N SER A 165 -8.57 -7.89 -10.37
CA SER A 165 -7.61 -7.00 -9.69
C SER A 165 -8.31 -5.69 -9.31
N PHE A 166 -8.19 -5.29 -8.05
CA PHE A 166 -8.66 -3.98 -7.55
C PHE A 166 -7.62 -3.37 -6.62
#